data_AF-A0A087TIB6-F1
#
_entry.id   AF-A0A087TIB6-F1
#
_cell.length_a   1.000
_cell.length_b   1.000
_cell.length_c   1.000
_cell.angle_alpha   90.00
_cell.angle_beta   90.00
_cell.angle_gamma   90.00
#
_symmetry.space_group_name_H-M   'P 1'
#
loop_
_entity.id
_entity.type
_entity.pdbx_description
1 polymer ?
#
loop_
_entity_poly.entity_id
_entity_poly.type
_entity_poly.pdbx_seq_one_letter_code
_entity_poly.pdbx_strand_id
1 'polypeptide(L)'
;MSEKYLQIASYLPSKNIYGLGEHVHETFRHSLNYVSWPLFSRDRPPMGGQKNLYGVHPFYTCLENDGKSHGVLLLNSNAMEVTLLPTPAISFRTIGGVLDFFVFVGENPEHVVQLYTSLIGRPILPPYWSLGFQLSRYGYNKLENVKAVVERTRNAGIMQNVQFLDIDHMEGKRDFTWDNNTFAGLPEYIQQTKKNYGLKWIIILDPAIEVKANYSSYESGINNNVFIRRSPLWPDSIFPPAVQDLNVTFGRVWPRDIVAFPDFFLKSAKQWWINQIVEHHSKIPFDGLWIDMNEPANFQTNEDDPEYCKWDNIPKDQCWALRCPTSSYDDPPYNPLEKSESPRLSTMTLCMESIQGEGNKSYRHYDVHSLYGWSQTLATKEAAESATGTRSLVISRSTYPSSGNYSGHWLGDNRSQWPDLHRSIIGMLEFNLFGIP
;
A
#
# COMPACT_ATOMS: atom_id res chain seq x y z
N MET A 1 20.87 -18.96 13.68
CA MET A 1 20.09 -17.71 13.78
C MET A 1 21.03 -16.63 14.28
N SER A 2 20.93 -15.42 13.73
CA SER A 2 21.59 -14.20 14.24
C SER A 2 20.55 -13.07 14.26
N GLU A 3 20.89 -11.93 14.85
CA GLU A 3 19.97 -10.79 15.02
C GLU A 3 19.29 -10.35 13.71
N LYS A 4 20.03 -10.37 12.59
CA LYS A 4 19.55 -9.97 11.26
C LYS A 4 19.50 -11.11 10.25
N TYR A 5 19.39 -12.36 10.73
CA TYR A 5 19.22 -13.53 9.88
C TYR A 5 18.58 -14.70 10.63
N LEU A 6 17.32 -14.97 10.31
CA LEU A 6 16.58 -16.13 10.78
C LEU A 6 16.25 -16.99 9.57
N GLN A 7 16.55 -18.29 9.66
CA GLN A 7 16.24 -19.25 8.62
C GLN A 7 15.61 -20.51 9.21
N ILE A 8 14.58 -20.99 8.53
CA ILE A 8 13.97 -22.30 8.79
C ILE A 8 13.53 -22.91 7.45
N ALA A 9 13.65 -24.23 7.34
CA ALA A 9 13.16 -24.97 6.20
C ALA A 9 12.29 -26.15 6.65
N SER A 10 11.32 -26.50 5.82
CA SER A 10 10.43 -27.64 6.05
C SER A 10 10.24 -28.42 4.75
N TYR A 11 10.14 -29.74 4.86
CA TYR A 11 9.60 -30.56 3.79
C TYR A 11 8.12 -30.25 3.60
N LEU A 12 7.65 -30.37 2.35
CA LEU A 12 6.25 -30.24 1.99
C LEU A 12 5.68 -31.64 1.69
N PRO A 13 4.45 -31.95 2.10
CA PRO A 13 3.86 -33.27 1.86
C PRO A 13 3.41 -33.47 0.40
N SER A 14 3.35 -32.41 -0.40
CA SER A 14 3.00 -32.47 -1.82
C SER A 14 3.71 -31.37 -2.62
N LYS A 15 3.51 -31.39 -3.95
CA LYS A 15 4.02 -30.37 -4.88
C LYS A 15 2.98 -29.29 -5.23
N ASN A 16 1.86 -29.23 -4.52
CA ASN A 16 0.71 -28.38 -4.85
C ASN A 16 0.64 -27.21 -3.85
N ILE A 17 1.49 -26.20 -4.06
CA ILE A 17 1.60 -25.02 -3.21
C ILE A 17 0.97 -23.80 -3.90
N TYR A 18 0.26 -22.97 -3.14
CA TYR A 18 -0.46 -21.77 -3.59
C TYR A 18 -0.32 -20.65 -2.55
N GLY A 19 -0.43 -19.38 -2.96
CA GLY A 19 -0.25 -18.22 -2.06
C GLY A 19 1.17 -17.65 -2.13
N LEU A 20 1.69 -17.09 -1.04
CA LEU A 20 2.85 -16.19 -0.98
C LEU A 20 2.59 -14.92 -1.82
N GLY A 21 2.77 -13.74 -1.27
CA GLY A 21 2.48 -12.54 -2.05
C GLY A 21 2.97 -11.26 -1.38
N GLU A 22 2.94 -10.12 -2.04
CA GLU A 22 2.38 -9.91 -3.36
C GLU A 22 3.44 -9.97 -4.48
N HIS A 23 3.14 -10.74 -5.53
CA HIS A 23 4.00 -10.98 -6.68
C HIS A 23 3.16 -11.21 -7.94
N VAL A 24 3.81 -11.16 -9.11
CA VAL A 24 3.24 -11.70 -10.34
C VAL A 24 3.68 -13.15 -10.49
N HIS A 25 2.79 -14.09 -10.14
CA HIS A 25 2.99 -15.49 -10.44
C HIS A 25 2.45 -15.83 -11.84
N GLU A 26 3.24 -16.59 -12.61
CA GLU A 26 2.84 -17.03 -13.96
C GLU A 26 1.82 -18.17 -13.91
N THR A 27 1.76 -18.90 -12.79
CA THR A 27 0.79 -19.97 -12.54
C THR A 27 0.33 -19.92 -11.09
N PHE A 28 -0.95 -20.19 -10.84
CA PHE A 28 -1.49 -20.22 -9.48
C PHE A 28 -0.82 -21.29 -8.60
N ARG A 29 -0.57 -22.49 -9.16
CA ARG A 29 0.27 -23.49 -8.52
C ARG A 29 1.74 -23.10 -8.70
N HIS A 30 2.48 -23.06 -7.60
CA HIS A 30 3.91 -22.72 -7.62
C HIS A 30 4.77 -23.76 -8.32
N SER A 31 5.79 -23.26 -9.02
CA SER A 31 6.98 -24.04 -9.38
C SER A 31 7.86 -24.21 -8.15
N LEU A 32 8.33 -25.43 -7.92
CA LEU A 32 9.26 -25.74 -6.82
C LEU A 32 10.72 -25.81 -7.28
N ASN A 33 11.02 -25.37 -8.50
CA ASN A 33 12.36 -25.49 -9.07
C ASN A 33 13.26 -24.31 -8.67
N TYR A 34 13.71 -24.29 -7.41
CA TYR A 34 14.62 -23.26 -6.87
C TYR A 34 14.10 -21.83 -7.07
N VAL A 35 12.79 -21.65 -6.88
CA VAL A 35 12.13 -20.35 -7.04
C VAL A 35 12.15 -19.61 -5.72
N SER A 36 12.57 -18.34 -5.74
CA SER A 36 12.65 -17.47 -4.57
C SER A 36 11.71 -16.28 -4.71
N TRP A 37 10.92 -16.02 -3.68
CA TRP A 37 9.98 -14.91 -3.62
C TRP A 37 10.39 -13.93 -2.50
N PRO A 38 10.96 -12.76 -2.84
CA PRO A 38 11.28 -11.73 -1.86
C PRO A 38 10.00 -11.05 -1.38
N LEU A 39 9.86 -10.77 -0.09
CA LEU A 39 8.66 -10.22 0.54
C LEU A 39 9.03 -8.95 1.30
N PHE A 40 8.58 -7.81 0.77
CA PHE A 40 8.71 -6.48 1.36
C PHE A 40 7.82 -5.53 0.56
N SER A 41 7.10 -4.60 1.20
CA SER A 41 6.23 -3.69 0.44
C SER A 41 7.03 -2.80 -0.52
N ARG A 42 6.54 -2.59 -1.73
CA ARG A 42 7.22 -1.81 -2.76
C ARG A 42 6.28 -1.27 -3.82
N ASP A 43 6.39 0.03 -4.03
CA ASP A 43 5.85 0.69 -5.21
C ASP A 43 6.59 0.21 -6.46
N ARG A 44 5.97 -0.74 -7.17
CA ARG A 44 6.48 -1.30 -8.42
C ARG A 44 5.35 -1.89 -9.24
N PRO A 45 5.27 -1.61 -10.55
CA PRO A 45 4.26 -2.21 -11.41
C PRO A 45 4.45 -3.73 -11.56
N PRO A 46 3.36 -4.53 -11.65
CA PRO A 46 3.37 -5.98 -11.82
C PRO A 46 3.86 -6.40 -13.22
N MET A 47 5.16 -6.32 -13.47
CA MET A 47 5.75 -6.65 -14.79
C MET A 47 6.15 -8.13 -14.98
N GLY A 48 5.97 -8.98 -13.96
CA GLY A 48 6.45 -10.37 -13.96
C GLY A 48 7.77 -10.56 -13.20
N GLY A 49 8.18 -11.83 -13.08
CA GLY A 49 9.41 -12.22 -12.40
C GLY A 49 9.32 -12.18 -10.86
N GLN A 50 10.44 -12.44 -10.19
CA GLN A 50 10.55 -12.53 -8.72
C GLN A 50 10.68 -11.15 -8.06
N LYS A 51 9.79 -10.21 -8.41
CA LYS A 51 9.79 -8.84 -7.88
C LYS A 51 8.74 -8.70 -6.79
N ASN A 52 9.15 -8.29 -5.59
CA ASN A 52 8.19 -7.89 -4.56
C ASN A 52 7.40 -6.65 -5.02
N LEU A 53 6.10 -6.66 -4.72
CA LEU A 53 5.13 -5.63 -5.07
C LEU A 53 4.58 -4.97 -3.79
N TYR A 54 3.32 -4.56 -3.81
CA TYR A 54 2.72 -3.66 -2.85
C TYR A 54 2.51 -4.30 -1.47
N GLY A 55 1.89 -5.48 -1.43
CA GLY A 55 1.59 -6.22 -0.21
C GLY A 55 2.64 -7.24 0.22
N VAL A 56 2.53 -7.69 1.48
CA VAL A 56 3.35 -8.74 2.08
C VAL A 56 2.46 -9.76 2.80
N HIS A 57 2.36 -10.96 2.22
CA HIS A 57 1.54 -12.10 2.62
C HIS A 57 2.40 -13.36 2.71
N PRO A 58 3.11 -13.57 3.83
CA PRO A 58 3.88 -14.79 4.12
C PRO A 58 2.96 -15.97 4.51
N PHE A 59 1.92 -16.20 3.71
CA PHE A 59 0.93 -17.25 3.88
C PHE A 59 0.86 -18.12 2.62
N TYR A 60 0.94 -19.44 2.78
CA TYR A 60 0.72 -20.39 1.70
C TYR A 60 -0.26 -21.49 2.11
N THR A 61 -0.85 -22.14 1.11
CA THR A 61 -1.62 -23.37 1.27
C THR A 61 -0.99 -24.52 0.49
N CYS A 62 -1.22 -25.73 0.96
CA CYS A 62 -0.75 -26.96 0.34
C CYS A 62 -1.91 -27.94 0.23
N LEU A 63 -2.19 -28.41 -0.99
CA LEU A 63 -3.14 -29.48 -1.26
C LEU A 63 -2.42 -30.83 -1.20
N GLU A 64 -2.78 -31.68 -0.25
CA GLU A 64 -2.18 -32.99 -0.04
C GLU A 64 -2.73 -34.03 -1.04
N ASN A 65 -2.06 -35.19 -1.13
CA ASN A 65 -2.38 -36.20 -2.13
C ASN A 65 -3.74 -36.88 -1.90
N ASP A 66 -4.29 -36.81 -0.69
CA ASP A 66 -5.60 -37.35 -0.30
C ASP A 66 -6.75 -36.33 -0.42
N GLY A 67 -6.45 -35.11 -0.88
CA GLY A 67 -7.43 -34.02 -1.01
C GLY A 67 -7.57 -33.14 0.23
N LYS A 68 -6.98 -33.53 1.37
CA LYS A 68 -6.87 -32.66 2.55
C LYS A 68 -5.92 -31.52 2.27
N SER A 69 -5.98 -30.47 3.09
CA SER A 69 -5.16 -29.29 2.87
C SER A 69 -4.67 -28.70 4.17
N HIS A 70 -3.54 -28.01 4.12
CA HIS A 70 -3.10 -27.17 5.21
C HIS A 70 -2.65 -25.80 4.71
N GLY A 71 -2.63 -24.83 5.62
CA GLY A 71 -2.08 -23.50 5.41
C GLY A 71 -1.04 -23.18 6.47
N VAL A 72 -0.05 -22.36 6.10
CA VAL A 72 0.98 -21.91 7.03
C VAL A 72 1.18 -20.41 6.85
N LEU A 73 1.06 -19.68 7.95
CA LEU A 73 1.41 -18.26 8.07
C LEU A 73 2.70 -18.13 8.87
N LEU A 74 3.66 -17.37 8.38
CA LEU A 74 4.73 -16.80 9.19
C LEU A 74 4.36 -15.35 9.54
N LEU A 75 3.98 -15.09 10.79
CA LEU A 75 3.64 -13.74 11.24
C LEU A 75 4.92 -12.93 11.52
N ASN A 76 5.51 -12.39 10.45
CA ASN A 76 6.73 -11.59 10.49
C ASN A 76 6.67 -10.52 9.38
N SER A 77 6.92 -9.26 9.73
CA SER A 77 6.81 -8.12 8.81
C SER A 77 8.16 -7.60 8.28
N ASN A 78 9.27 -8.13 8.80
CA ASN A 78 10.60 -7.79 8.29
C ASN A 78 10.77 -8.29 6.86
N ALA A 79 11.66 -7.65 6.10
CA ALA A 79 11.98 -8.11 4.76
C ALA A 79 12.44 -9.58 4.80
N MET A 80 11.91 -10.40 3.90
CA MET A 80 12.23 -11.82 3.88
C MET A 80 12.26 -12.38 2.47
N GLU A 81 12.76 -13.60 2.34
CA GLU A 81 12.75 -14.36 1.10
C GLU A 81 12.23 -15.77 1.40
N VAL A 82 11.33 -16.26 0.55
CA VAL A 82 10.79 -17.62 0.62
C VAL A 82 11.25 -18.39 -0.60
N THR A 83 11.98 -19.48 -0.39
CA THR A 83 12.52 -20.32 -1.47
C THR A 83 11.82 -21.67 -1.51
N LEU A 84 11.29 -22.04 -2.67
CA LEU A 84 10.66 -23.32 -2.96
C LEU A 84 11.65 -24.26 -3.66
N LEU A 85 11.72 -25.51 -3.18
CA LEU A 85 12.76 -26.49 -3.51
C LEU A 85 12.13 -27.78 -4.08
N PRO A 86 12.80 -28.51 -5.00
CA PRO A 86 12.20 -29.66 -5.71
C PRO A 86 11.86 -30.88 -4.85
N THR A 87 12.46 -31.00 -3.65
CA THR A 87 12.52 -32.22 -2.86
C THR A 87 11.19 -32.80 -2.35
N PRO A 88 9.99 -32.16 -2.37
CA PRO A 88 9.61 -30.74 -2.29
C PRO A 88 9.82 -30.13 -0.89
N ALA A 89 10.27 -28.88 -0.82
CA ALA A 89 10.49 -28.19 0.45
C ALA A 89 10.33 -26.67 0.30
N ILE A 90 10.23 -25.98 1.43
CA ILE A 90 10.15 -24.51 1.54
C ILE A 90 11.18 -24.03 2.55
N SER A 91 11.85 -22.91 2.28
CA SER A 91 12.80 -22.26 3.18
C SER A 91 12.43 -20.78 3.33
N PHE A 92 12.27 -20.33 4.58
CA PHE A 92 12.09 -18.94 4.94
C PHE A 92 13.43 -18.35 5.39
N ARG A 93 13.76 -17.14 4.91
CA ARG A 93 14.93 -16.36 5.34
C ARG A 93 14.48 -14.93 5.62
N THR A 94 14.40 -14.51 6.87
CA THR A 94 14.00 -13.15 7.29
C THR A 94 15.14 -12.45 8.02
N ILE A 95 15.19 -11.11 7.91
CA ILE A 95 16.26 -10.28 8.48
C ILE A 95 15.93 -9.68 9.85
N GLY A 96 14.87 -10.13 10.49
CA GLY A 96 14.50 -9.63 11.81
C GLY A 96 13.24 -10.30 12.38
N GLY A 97 12.81 -9.80 13.53
CA GLY A 97 11.64 -10.30 14.22
C GLY A 97 11.86 -11.68 14.83
N VAL A 98 10.78 -12.47 14.87
CA VAL A 98 10.77 -13.83 15.41
C VAL A 98 10.16 -14.80 14.39
N LEU A 99 10.37 -16.10 14.61
CA LEU A 99 9.71 -17.16 13.84
C LEU A 99 8.38 -17.53 14.54
N ASP A 100 7.33 -16.76 14.25
CA ASP A 100 5.98 -16.99 14.78
C ASP A 100 5.09 -17.64 13.71
N PHE A 101 4.91 -18.97 13.80
CA PHE A 101 4.21 -19.76 12.79
C PHE A 101 2.83 -20.20 13.27
N PHE A 102 1.84 -20.06 12.39
CA PHE A 102 0.50 -20.62 12.56
C PHE A 102 0.26 -21.66 11.47
N VAL A 103 -0.20 -22.85 11.86
CA VAL A 103 -0.54 -23.95 10.96
C VAL A 103 -2.03 -24.23 11.05
N PHE A 104 -2.69 -24.26 9.91
CA PHE A 104 -4.13 -24.49 9.78
C PHE A 104 -4.34 -25.80 9.03
N VAL A 105 -4.97 -26.79 9.66
CA VAL A 105 -5.22 -28.10 9.04
C VAL A 105 -6.70 -28.23 8.74
N GLY A 106 -7.06 -28.39 7.48
CA GLY A 106 -8.43 -28.42 7.01
C GLY A 106 -8.73 -29.62 6.12
N GLU A 107 -9.98 -30.07 6.13
CA GLU A 107 -10.48 -31.17 5.29
C GLU A 107 -10.43 -30.85 3.78
N ASN A 108 -10.35 -29.56 3.41
CA ASN A 108 -10.25 -29.08 2.03
C ASN A 108 -9.67 -27.65 1.99
N PRO A 109 -9.33 -27.09 0.80
CA PRO A 109 -8.74 -25.76 0.70
C PRO A 109 -9.59 -24.62 1.29
N GLU A 110 -10.92 -24.68 1.15
CA GLU A 110 -11.80 -23.64 1.67
C GLU A 110 -11.78 -23.61 3.21
N HIS A 111 -11.80 -24.77 3.86
CA HIS A 111 -11.72 -24.87 5.31
C HIS A 111 -10.39 -24.28 5.84
N VAL A 112 -9.28 -24.48 5.14
CA VAL A 112 -7.98 -23.85 5.49
C VAL A 112 -8.09 -22.33 5.49
N VAL A 113 -8.69 -21.74 4.45
CA VAL A 113 -8.88 -20.28 4.36
C VAL A 113 -9.86 -19.78 5.44
N GLN A 114 -10.90 -20.55 5.77
CA GLN A 114 -11.83 -20.22 6.86
C GLN A 114 -11.13 -20.21 8.23
N LEU A 115 -10.21 -21.15 8.49
CA LEU A 115 -9.40 -21.19 9.71
C LEU A 115 -8.39 -20.05 9.75
N TYR A 116 -7.70 -19.78 8.64
CA TYR A 116 -6.78 -18.64 8.52
C TYR A 116 -7.47 -17.31 8.81
N THR A 117 -8.60 -17.04 8.14
CA THR A 117 -9.40 -15.82 8.39
C THR A 117 -10.08 -15.80 9.76
N SER A 118 -10.24 -16.95 10.45
CA SER A 118 -10.67 -16.93 11.85
C SER A 118 -9.61 -16.39 12.80
N LEU A 119 -8.32 -16.53 12.45
CA LEU A 119 -7.19 -15.99 13.21
C LEU A 119 -6.95 -14.52 12.88
N ILE A 120 -6.76 -14.20 11.60
CA ILE A 120 -6.37 -12.85 11.17
C ILE A 120 -7.56 -11.88 11.10
N GLY A 121 -8.78 -12.40 11.18
CA GLY A 121 -10.03 -11.68 11.00
C GLY A 121 -10.68 -11.94 9.63
N ARG A 122 -12.01 -11.78 9.61
CA ARG A 122 -12.82 -12.05 8.41
C ARG A 122 -12.95 -10.79 7.56
N PRO A 123 -13.01 -10.95 6.23
CA PRO A 123 -13.16 -9.84 5.31
C PRO A 123 -14.31 -8.89 5.65
N ILE A 124 -14.15 -7.62 5.30
CA ILE A 124 -15.25 -6.66 5.34
C ILE A 124 -16.43 -7.17 4.54
N LEU A 125 -17.63 -6.90 5.04
CA LEU A 125 -18.81 -6.91 4.19
C LEU A 125 -18.81 -5.59 3.40
N PRO A 126 -18.63 -5.58 2.06
CA PRO A 126 -18.66 -4.34 1.30
C PRO A 126 -20.08 -3.72 1.26
N PRO A 127 -20.21 -2.41 1.02
CA PRO A 127 -21.51 -1.83 0.72
C PRO A 127 -21.99 -2.31 -0.67
N TYR A 128 -23.29 -2.61 -0.82
CA TYR A 128 -23.81 -3.22 -2.05
C TYR A 128 -23.46 -2.44 -3.34
N TRP A 129 -23.41 -1.11 -3.26
CA TRP A 129 -23.08 -0.26 -4.40
C TRP A 129 -21.66 -0.49 -4.96
N SER A 130 -20.72 -1.00 -4.16
CA SER A 130 -19.35 -1.25 -4.61
C SER A 130 -19.21 -2.49 -5.49
N LEU A 131 -20.22 -3.35 -5.53
CA LEU A 131 -20.27 -4.52 -6.42
C LEU A 131 -20.61 -4.13 -7.87
N GLY A 132 -21.05 -2.89 -8.08
CA GLY A 132 -21.35 -2.35 -9.40
C GLY A 132 -20.11 -1.92 -10.18
N PHE A 133 -20.28 -1.69 -11.48
CA PHE A 133 -19.18 -1.26 -12.35
C PHE A 133 -18.66 0.12 -11.98
N GLN A 134 -17.33 0.28 -12.03
CA GLN A 134 -16.60 1.45 -11.56
C GLN A 134 -15.74 2.01 -12.69
N LEU A 135 -15.69 3.34 -12.85
CA LEU A 135 -14.81 3.99 -13.81
C LEU A 135 -13.81 4.92 -13.11
N SER A 136 -12.55 4.79 -13.51
CA SER A 136 -11.42 5.58 -13.05
C SER A 136 -10.45 5.87 -14.20
N ARG A 137 -9.56 6.83 -13.99
CA ARG A 137 -8.29 6.99 -14.71
C ARG A 137 -7.44 8.03 -13.97
N TYR A 138 -6.14 7.88 -14.09
CA TYR A 138 -5.23 8.99 -13.91
C TYR A 138 -5.37 9.99 -15.07
N GLY A 139 -5.45 11.28 -14.75
CA GLY A 139 -5.41 12.36 -15.73
C GLY A 139 -6.75 12.57 -16.45
N TYR A 140 -7.83 12.76 -15.70
CA TYR A 140 -9.00 13.47 -16.24
C TYR A 140 -8.64 14.94 -16.52
N ASN A 141 -7.72 15.52 -15.77
CA ASN A 141 -7.13 16.88 -15.86
C ASN A 141 -8.08 18.04 -15.55
N LYS A 142 -9.40 17.88 -15.72
CA LYS A 142 -10.43 18.87 -15.40
C LYS A 142 -11.83 18.26 -15.30
N LEU A 143 -12.73 18.94 -14.59
CA LEU A 143 -14.09 18.46 -14.33
C LEU A 143 -14.93 18.22 -15.60
N GLU A 144 -14.74 19.00 -16.67
CA GLU A 144 -15.45 18.80 -17.94
C GLU A 144 -15.19 17.42 -18.54
N ASN A 145 -13.97 16.90 -18.37
CA ASN A 145 -13.62 15.58 -18.89
C ASN A 145 -14.31 14.47 -18.07
N VAL A 146 -14.40 14.63 -16.74
CA VAL A 146 -15.18 13.72 -15.89
C VAL A 146 -16.66 13.73 -16.29
N LYS A 147 -17.25 14.93 -16.46
CA LYS A 147 -18.64 15.11 -16.93
C LYS A 147 -18.87 14.39 -18.26
N ALA A 148 -17.99 14.60 -19.24
CA ALA A 148 -18.09 13.97 -20.56
C ALA A 148 -18.00 12.44 -20.48
N VAL A 149 -17.16 11.88 -19.59
CA VAL A 149 -17.05 10.42 -19.39
C VAL A 149 -18.29 9.83 -18.74
N VAL A 150 -18.83 10.47 -17.69
CA VAL A 150 -20.07 10.01 -17.04
C VAL A 150 -21.22 10.05 -18.04
N GLU A 151 -21.44 11.17 -18.72
CA GLU A 151 -22.57 11.33 -19.64
C GLU A 151 -22.49 10.38 -20.85
N ARG A 152 -21.31 10.22 -21.47
CA ARG A 152 -21.18 9.29 -22.61
C ARG A 152 -21.40 7.83 -22.20
N THR A 153 -20.97 7.43 -20.99
CA THR A 153 -21.15 6.07 -20.47
C THR A 153 -22.62 5.76 -20.24
N ARG A 154 -23.35 6.73 -19.67
CA ARG A 154 -24.80 6.63 -19.45
C ARG A 154 -25.59 6.65 -20.76
N ASN A 155 -25.24 7.51 -21.71
CA ASN A 155 -25.86 7.55 -23.03
C ASN A 155 -25.67 6.24 -23.81
N ALA A 156 -24.58 5.52 -23.56
CA ALA A 156 -24.33 4.19 -24.11
C ALA A 156 -25.13 3.07 -23.41
N GLY A 157 -25.93 3.37 -22.37
CA GLY A 157 -26.68 2.38 -21.60
C GLY A 157 -25.84 1.52 -20.66
N ILE A 158 -24.58 1.92 -20.38
CA ILE A 158 -23.69 1.19 -19.47
C ILE A 158 -24.00 1.61 -18.02
N MET A 159 -24.35 0.64 -17.17
CA MET A 159 -24.62 0.91 -15.76
C MET A 159 -23.32 1.13 -14.98
N GLN A 160 -22.92 2.39 -14.85
CA GLN A 160 -21.86 2.82 -13.95
C GLN A 160 -22.44 3.14 -12.56
N ASN A 161 -21.91 2.50 -11.52
CA ASN A 161 -22.30 2.74 -10.13
C ASN A 161 -21.31 3.64 -9.38
N VAL A 162 -20.03 3.62 -9.76
CA VAL A 162 -18.99 4.39 -9.08
C VAL A 162 -18.16 5.20 -10.08
N GLN A 163 -17.89 6.46 -9.73
CA GLN A 163 -16.94 7.33 -10.42
C GLN A 163 -15.78 7.65 -9.48
N PHE A 164 -14.56 7.49 -9.97
CA PHE A 164 -13.35 7.82 -9.25
C PHE A 164 -12.82 9.19 -9.62
N LEU A 165 -12.10 9.79 -8.69
CA LEU A 165 -11.23 10.94 -8.91
C LEU A 165 -9.82 10.57 -8.45
N ASP A 166 -8.89 10.58 -9.40
CA ASP A 166 -7.46 10.44 -9.16
C ASP A 166 -6.86 11.81 -8.78
N ILE A 167 -5.56 11.90 -8.50
CA ILE A 167 -4.87 13.05 -7.91
C ILE A 167 -5.01 14.35 -8.70
N ASP A 168 -5.44 14.30 -9.97
CA ASP A 168 -5.69 15.48 -10.79
C ASP A 168 -6.82 16.37 -10.26
N HIS A 169 -7.73 15.85 -9.45
CA HIS A 169 -8.74 16.69 -8.79
C HIS A 169 -8.18 17.60 -7.69
N MET A 170 -7.01 17.27 -7.14
CA MET A 170 -6.38 17.96 -6.02
C MET A 170 -5.60 19.20 -6.49
N GLU A 171 -5.53 20.24 -5.65
CA GLU A 171 -4.74 21.42 -5.94
C GLU A 171 -3.24 21.10 -5.81
N GLY A 172 -2.53 21.00 -6.93
CA GLY A 172 -1.10 20.65 -6.92
C GLY A 172 -0.81 19.27 -6.33
N LYS A 173 -1.77 18.34 -6.44
CA LYS A 173 -1.68 16.96 -5.92
C LYS A 173 -1.59 16.90 -4.37
N ARG A 174 -2.02 17.96 -3.68
CA ARG A 174 -2.07 18.01 -2.20
C ARG A 174 -3.35 17.35 -1.69
N ASP A 175 -3.18 16.39 -0.80
CA ASP A 175 -4.27 15.74 -0.07
C ASP A 175 -5.19 16.76 0.62
N PHE A 176 -6.48 16.42 0.75
CA PHE A 176 -7.52 17.25 1.38
C PHE A 176 -7.79 18.61 0.71
N THR A 177 -7.34 18.80 -0.53
CA THR A 177 -7.65 19.96 -1.38
C THR A 177 -8.40 19.54 -2.64
N TRP A 178 -8.98 20.50 -3.36
CA TRP A 178 -9.38 20.31 -4.76
C TRP A 178 -9.04 21.57 -5.57
N ASP A 179 -8.72 21.42 -6.84
CA ASP A 179 -8.36 22.55 -7.70
C ASP A 179 -9.61 23.35 -8.11
N ASN A 180 -9.77 24.55 -7.54
CA ASN A 180 -10.89 25.44 -7.85
C ASN A 180 -10.84 26.08 -9.24
N ASN A 181 -9.78 25.87 -10.03
CA ASN A 181 -9.69 26.33 -11.42
C ASN A 181 -10.10 25.23 -12.40
N THR A 182 -9.47 24.05 -12.30
CA THR A 182 -9.71 22.93 -13.24
C THR A 182 -10.86 22.03 -12.80
N PHE A 183 -11.18 22.00 -11.51
CA PHE A 183 -12.30 21.25 -10.92
C PHE A 183 -13.33 22.17 -10.25
N ALA A 184 -13.49 23.39 -10.76
CA ALA A 184 -14.51 24.33 -10.32
C ALA A 184 -15.93 23.69 -10.44
N GLY A 185 -16.70 23.72 -9.34
CA GLY A 185 -18.05 23.15 -9.31
C GLY A 185 -18.10 21.63 -9.08
N LEU A 186 -16.99 21.01 -8.67
CA LEU A 186 -16.91 19.58 -8.39
C LEU A 186 -17.89 19.15 -7.27
N PRO A 187 -17.98 19.83 -6.10
CA PRO A 187 -18.95 19.47 -5.06
C PRO A 187 -20.39 19.41 -5.58
N GLU A 188 -20.82 20.40 -6.35
CA GLU A 188 -22.16 20.51 -6.91
C GLU A 188 -22.44 19.38 -7.90
N TYR A 189 -21.45 19.04 -8.73
CA TYR A 189 -21.57 17.95 -9.69
C TYR A 189 -21.69 16.57 -9.01
N ILE A 190 -20.93 16.33 -7.94
CA ILE A 190 -21.05 15.13 -7.12
C ILE A 190 -22.47 15.02 -6.55
N GLN A 191 -22.98 16.09 -5.93
CA GLN A 191 -24.33 16.10 -5.36
C GLN A 191 -25.41 15.89 -6.43
N GLN A 192 -25.27 16.54 -7.60
CA GLN A 192 -26.19 16.39 -8.72
C GLN A 192 -26.25 14.95 -9.23
N THR A 193 -25.10 14.30 -9.45
CA THR A 193 -25.05 12.92 -9.97
C THR A 193 -25.50 11.90 -8.93
N LYS A 194 -25.20 12.11 -7.65
CA LYS A 194 -25.78 11.35 -6.54
C LYS A 194 -27.31 11.39 -6.57
N LYS A 195 -27.88 12.60 -6.68
CA LYS A 195 -29.34 12.80 -6.68
C LYS A 195 -30.01 12.24 -7.94
N ASN A 196 -29.45 12.49 -9.11
CA ASN A 196 -30.09 12.17 -10.38
C ASN A 196 -29.90 10.70 -10.78
N TYR A 197 -28.74 10.13 -10.46
CA TYR A 197 -28.31 8.83 -10.98
C TYR A 197 -28.06 7.78 -9.89
N GLY A 198 -28.02 8.18 -8.62
CA GLY A 198 -27.56 7.31 -7.53
C GLY A 198 -26.06 6.99 -7.61
N LEU A 199 -25.29 7.77 -8.37
CA LEU A 199 -23.86 7.54 -8.59
C LEU A 199 -23.08 7.71 -7.28
N LYS A 200 -22.13 6.81 -7.03
CA LYS A 200 -21.22 6.85 -5.89
C LYS A 200 -19.87 7.38 -6.31
N TRP A 201 -19.18 8.04 -5.38
CA TRP A 201 -17.92 8.71 -5.66
C TRP A 201 -16.82 8.18 -4.74
N ILE A 202 -15.69 7.82 -5.34
CA ILE A 202 -14.48 7.46 -4.60
C ILE A 202 -13.38 8.45 -4.98
N ILE A 203 -12.68 8.97 -3.99
CA ILE A 203 -11.51 9.83 -4.20
C ILE A 203 -10.26 9.11 -3.74
N ILE A 204 -9.15 9.34 -4.44
CA ILE A 204 -7.82 8.91 -3.99
C ILE A 204 -7.33 9.81 -2.85
N LEU A 205 -6.55 9.24 -1.94
CA LEU A 205 -5.73 9.94 -0.94
C LEU A 205 -4.37 9.27 -0.86
N ASP A 206 -3.31 10.07 -0.87
CA ASP A 206 -1.93 9.60 -0.69
C ASP A 206 -1.47 9.90 0.74
N PRO A 207 -0.69 9.03 1.40
CA PRO A 207 -0.28 9.30 2.78
C PRO A 207 0.64 10.52 2.90
N ALA A 208 1.38 10.87 1.85
CA ALA A 208 2.46 11.86 1.94
C ALA A 208 1.94 13.30 1.83
N ILE A 209 2.19 14.11 2.86
CA ILE A 209 1.68 15.48 3.01
C ILE A 209 2.75 16.50 2.60
N GLU A 210 2.44 17.37 1.63
CA GLU A 210 3.37 18.42 1.16
C GLU A 210 3.77 19.37 2.30
N VAL A 211 5.07 19.61 2.43
CA VAL A 211 5.66 20.57 3.36
C VAL A 211 5.45 21.97 2.79
N LYS A 212 4.40 22.66 3.25
CA LYS A 212 4.02 23.96 2.70
C LYS A 212 3.38 24.88 3.72
N ALA A 213 3.78 26.16 3.71
CA ALA A 213 3.15 27.19 4.51
C ALA A 213 1.71 27.48 4.01
N ASN A 214 0.81 27.82 4.92
CA ASN A 214 -0.62 28.02 4.68
C ASN A 214 -1.35 26.78 4.15
N TYR A 215 -0.80 25.59 4.40
CA TYR A 215 -1.46 24.33 4.12
C TYR A 215 -1.86 23.67 5.45
N SER A 216 -3.15 23.76 5.77
CA SER A 216 -3.69 23.39 7.09
C SER A 216 -3.40 21.95 7.47
N SER A 217 -3.40 21.02 6.52
CA SER A 217 -3.10 19.61 6.78
C SER A 217 -1.65 19.44 7.26
N TYR A 218 -0.69 20.08 6.60
CA TYR A 218 0.71 20.07 7.05
C TYR A 218 0.91 20.77 8.39
N GLU A 219 0.39 21.99 8.55
CA GLU A 219 0.55 22.78 9.78
C GLU A 219 -0.07 22.08 10.99
N SER A 220 -1.27 21.54 10.84
CA SER A 220 -1.91 20.75 11.89
C SER A 220 -1.15 19.44 12.16
N GLY A 221 -0.60 18.79 11.13
CA GLY A 221 0.21 17.59 11.30
C GLY A 221 1.49 17.84 12.11
N ILE A 222 2.20 18.93 11.83
CA ILE A 222 3.36 19.36 12.62
C ILE A 222 2.95 19.67 14.06
N ASN A 223 1.89 20.48 14.24
CA ASN A 223 1.42 20.87 15.57
C ASN A 223 0.98 19.68 16.44
N ASN A 224 0.49 18.60 15.82
CA ASN A 224 0.06 17.38 16.50
C ASN A 224 1.14 16.28 16.52
N ASN A 225 2.36 16.56 16.06
CA ASN A 225 3.48 15.62 16.00
C ASN A 225 3.11 14.28 15.33
N VAL A 226 2.44 14.32 14.19
CA VAL A 226 1.86 13.11 13.56
C VAL A 226 2.80 12.41 12.58
N PHE A 227 3.93 13.02 12.22
CA PHE A 227 4.80 12.52 11.17
C PHE A 227 5.89 11.56 11.70
N ILE A 228 6.32 10.65 10.83
CA ILE A 228 7.45 9.74 11.08
C ILE A 228 8.69 10.57 11.42
N ARG A 229 9.38 10.17 12.49
CA ARG A 229 10.57 10.89 12.97
C ARG A 229 11.83 10.39 12.28
N ARG A 230 12.80 11.26 12.05
CA ARG A 230 14.13 10.85 11.57
C ARG A 230 14.90 10.12 12.68
N SER A 231 15.89 9.31 12.30
CA SER A 231 16.79 8.70 13.29
C SER A 231 17.60 9.78 14.00
N PRO A 232 17.77 9.72 15.33
CA PRO A 232 18.65 10.64 16.05
C PRO A 232 20.14 10.47 15.70
N LEU A 233 20.50 9.40 14.97
CA LEU A 233 21.87 9.13 14.52
C LEU A 233 22.20 9.83 13.19
N TRP A 234 21.21 10.38 12.51
CA TRP A 234 21.41 10.98 11.20
C TRP A 234 21.91 12.41 11.31
N PRO A 235 22.91 12.81 10.51
CA PRO A 235 23.30 14.20 10.43
C PRO A 235 22.20 15.04 9.77
N ASP A 236 21.99 16.24 10.30
CA ASP A 236 20.99 17.17 9.80
C ASP A 236 21.20 17.51 8.31
N SER A 237 22.44 17.47 7.82
CA SER A 237 22.82 17.78 6.43
C SER A 237 22.23 16.86 5.36
N ILE A 238 21.55 15.77 5.74
CA ILE A 238 20.81 14.90 4.80
C ILE A 238 19.56 15.61 4.26
N PHE A 239 18.99 16.51 5.05
CA PHE A 239 17.76 17.20 4.72
C PHE A 239 18.04 18.62 4.20
N PRO A 240 17.18 19.15 3.31
CA PRO A 240 17.33 20.52 2.83
C PRO A 240 17.23 21.54 3.98
N PRO A 241 17.94 22.69 3.89
CA PRO A 241 17.97 23.68 4.96
C PRO A 241 16.59 24.13 5.46
N ALA A 242 15.59 24.15 4.58
CA ALA A 242 14.21 24.57 4.90
C ALA A 242 13.50 23.66 5.92
N VAL A 243 13.93 22.40 6.07
CA VAL A 243 13.30 21.41 6.96
C VAL A 243 14.31 20.79 7.93
N GLN A 244 15.54 21.30 7.95
CA GLN A 244 16.67 20.72 8.66
C GLN A 244 16.49 20.72 10.19
N ASP A 245 15.74 21.67 10.73
CA ASP A 245 15.48 21.79 12.18
C ASP A 245 14.31 20.91 12.65
N LEU A 246 13.58 20.26 11.74
CA LEU A 246 12.41 19.45 12.07
C LEU A 246 12.81 18.00 12.35
N ASN A 247 12.34 17.44 13.46
CA ASN A 247 12.55 16.03 13.81
C ASN A 247 11.60 15.09 13.04
N VAL A 248 11.62 15.17 11.71
CA VAL A 248 10.72 14.46 10.79
C VAL A 248 11.54 13.82 9.67
N THR A 249 11.13 12.64 9.22
CA THR A 249 11.62 12.05 7.98
C THR A 249 10.81 12.63 6.82
N PHE A 250 11.53 13.15 5.83
CA PHE A 250 10.95 13.71 4.62
C PHE A 250 11.26 12.86 3.41
N GLY A 251 10.51 13.09 2.33
CA GLY A 251 10.68 12.40 1.07
C GLY A 251 10.06 13.14 -0.10
N ARG A 252 9.74 12.40 -1.15
CA ARG A 252 9.15 12.87 -2.39
C ARG A 252 8.09 11.91 -2.89
N VAL A 253 6.93 12.44 -3.27
CA VAL A 253 5.89 11.72 -4.03
C VAL A 253 5.27 12.71 -5.04
N TRP A 254 3.95 12.69 -5.20
CA TRP A 254 3.22 13.44 -6.22
C TRP A 254 3.24 14.97 -6.07
N PRO A 255 3.10 15.56 -4.87
CA PRO A 255 3.20 17.01 -4.70
C PRO A 255 4.53 17.58 -5.20
N ARG A 256 4.51 18.86 -5.61
CA ARG A 256 5.66 19.51 -6.25
C ARG A 256 6.80 19.79 -5.27
N ASP A 257 6.56 19.84 -3.97
CA ASP A 257 7.59 20.07 -2.96
C ASP A 257 7.84 18.81 -2.10
N ILE A 258 8.73 18.94 -1.11
CA ILE A 258 9.08 17.85 -0.18
C ILE A 258 7.82 17.42 0.59
N VAL A 259 7.72 16.14 0.94
CA VAL A 259 6.57 15.60 1.69
C VAL A 259 6.99 14.96 3.01
N ALA A 260 6.08 14.96 3.98
CA ALA A 260 6.19 14.26 5.26
C ALA A 260 5.19 13.11 5.31
N PHE A 261 5.55 12.01 5.99
CA PHE A 261 4.75 10.79 6.06
C PHE A 261 4.12 10.67 7.45
N PRO A 262 2.78 10.60 7.58
CA PRO A 262 2.11 10.35 8.85
C PRO A 262 2.51 8.99 9.41
N ASP A 263 2.69 8.93 10.72
CA ASP A 263 2.99 7.71 11.47
C ASP A 263 1.70 7.13 12.04
N PHE A 264 1.06 6.24 11.28
CA PHE A 264 -0.21 5.63 11.66
C PHE A 264 -0.09 4.62 12.82
N PHE A 265 1.06 4.47 13.49
CA PHE A 265 1.12 3.81 14.80
C PHE A 265 0.73 4.76 15.95
N LEU A 266 0.86 6.08 15.75
CA LEU A 266 0.47 7.08 16.73
C LEU A 266 -1.04 7.27 16.77
N LYS A 267 -1.59 7.32 17.99
CA LYS A 267 -3.01 7.65 18.17
C LYS A 267 -3.33 9.06 17.66
N SER A 268 -2.41 10.01 17.86
CA SER A 268 -2.54 11.38 17.37
C SER A 268 -2.62 11.44 15.85
N ALA A 269 -1.78 10.68 15.13
CA ALA A 269 -1.81 10.62 13.68
C ALA A 269 -3.10 10.00 13.14
N LYS A 270 -3.58 8.90 13.75
CA LYS A 270 -4.87 8.30 13.38
C LYS A 270 -6.02 9.29 13.57
N GLN A 271 -6.08 9.96 14.73
CA GLN A 271 -7.13 10.94 15.00
C GLN A 271 -7.04 12.16 14.08
N TRP A 272 -5.82 12.63 13.81
CA TRP A 272 -5.59 13.71 12.86
C TRP A 272 -6.08 13.34 11.45
N TRP A 273 -5.74 12.14 10.97
CA TRP A 273 -6.20 11.64 9.66
C TRP A 273 -7.72 11.53 9.57
N ILE A 274 -8.36 10.99 10.61
CA ILE A 274 -9.82 10.94 10.72
C ILE A 274 -10.42 12.33 10.61
N ASN A 275 -9.89 13.30 11.36
CA ASN A 275 -10.38 14.68 11.35
C ASN A 275 -10.21 15.34 9.97
N GLN A 276 -9.06 15.15 9.30
CA GLN A 276 -8.82 15.68 7.95
C GLN A 276 -9.84 15.12 6.94
N ILE A 277 -10.08 13.80 6.97
CA ILE A 277 -11.05 13.13 6.07
C ILE A 277 -12.48 13.62 6.34
N VAL A 278 -12.89 13.70 7.61
CA VAL A 278 -14.24 14.17 7.98
C VAL A 278 -14.45 15.63 7.57
N GLU A 279 -13.46 16.49 7.79
CA GLU A 279 -13.51 17.88 7.35
C GLU A 279 -13.57 17.97 5.82
N HIS A 280 -12.73 17.21 5.12
CA HIS A 280 -12.72 17.21 3.66
C HIS A 280 -14.04 16.70 3.07
N HIS A 281 -14.65 15.67 3.67
CA HIS A 281 -15.97 15.17 3.25
C HIS A 281 -17.08 16.22 3.31
N SER A 282 -16.99 17.16 4.27
CA SER A 282 -17.96 18.27 4.37
C SER A 282 -17.91 19.21 3.15
N LYS A 283 -16.79 19.21 2.41
CA LYS A 283 -16.55 20.03 1.21
C LYS A 283 -16.73 19.19 -0.06
N ILE A 284 -16.21 17.95 -0.07
CA ILE A 284 -16.27 17.00 -1.19
C ILE A 284 -17.02 15.75 -0.70
N PRO A 285 -18.32 15.60 -1.01
CA PRO A 285 -19.14 14.54 -0.43
C PRO A 285 -18.92 13.18 -1.14
N PHE A 286 -17.77 12.55 -0.93
CA PHE A 286 -17.45 11.20 -1.42
C PHE A 286 -18.25 10.10 -0.68
N ASP A 287 -18.20 8.86 -1.15
CA ASP A 287 -18.84 7.68 -0.52
C ASP A 287 -17.83 6.60 -0.09
N GLY A 288 -16.63 6.62 -0.67
CA GLY A 288 -15.54 5.71 -0.36
C GLY A 288 -14.19 6.36 -0.62
N LEU A 289 -13.13 5.69 -0.17
CA LEU A 289 -11.76 6.16 -0.28
C LEU A 289 -10.87 5.12 -0.96
N TRP A 290 -9.95 5.62 -1.78
CA TRP A 290 -8.87 4.85 -2.36
C TRP A 290 -7.58 5.37 -1.75
N ILE A 291 -6.94 4.58 -0.87
CA ILE A 291 -5.63 4.94 -0.29
C ILE A 291 -4.53 4.28 -1.11
N ASP A 292 -3.68 5.11 -1.69
CA ASP A 292 -2.64 4.69 -2.61
C ASP A 292 -1.26 5.12 -2.13
N MET A 293 -0.19 4.70 -2.82
CA MET A 293 1.19 5.10 -2.55
C MET A 293 1.66 4.75 -1.12
N ASN A 294 1.02 3.74 -0.51
CA ASN A 294 1.08 3.49 0.92
C ASN A 294 1.91 2.26 1.33
N GLU A 295 2.94 1.93 0.55
CA GLU A 295 3.93 0.94 0.95
C GLU A 295 4.76 1.31 2.18
N PRO A 296 5.21 2.56 2.45
CA PRO A 296 5.00 3.84 1.75
C PRO A 296 5.92 4.00 0.53
N ALA A 297 5.37 4.54 -0.56
CA ALA A 297 6.16 4.89 -1.72
C ALA A 297 6.97 6.16 -1.47
N ASN A 298 8.23 6.17 -1.90
CA ASN A 298 9.03 7.38 -1.99
C ASN A 298 9.80 7.40 -3.31
N PHE A 299 9.69 8.48 -4.07
CA PHE A 299 10.33 8.54 -5.37
C PHE A 299 11.85 8.60 -5.23
N GLN A 300 12.52 7.59 -5.80
CA GLN A 300 13.93 7.62 -6.17
C GLN A 300 14.89 7.87 -5.00
N THR A 301 14.56 7.28 -3.85
CA THR A 301 15.46 7.23 -2.69
C THR A 301 16.83 6.69 -3.09
N ASN A 302 17.88 7.39 -2.66
CA ASN A 302 19.28 7.08 -2.98
C ASN A 302 19.73 7.34 -4.43
N GLU A 303 18.94 8.01 -5.28
CA GLU A 303 19.33 8.32 -6.67
C GLU A 303 19.95 9.73 -6.84
N ASP A 304 20.97 9.83 -7.70
CA ASP A 304 21.72 11.07 -7.99
C ASP A 304 21.02 12.04 -8.95
N ASP A 305 20.21 11.51 -9.86
CA ASP A 305 19.49 12.28 -10.86
C ASP A 305 18.06 11.75 -10.98
N PRO A 306 17.22 11.97 -9.96
CA PRO A 306 15.89 11.39 -9.94
C PRO A 306 15.04 11.97 -11.09
N GLU A 307 14.42 11.07 -11.84
CA GLU A 307 13.56 11.33 -12.99
C GLU A 307 12.41 12.29 -12.69
N TYR A 308 11.83 12.29 -11.48
CA TYR A 308 10.76 13.24 -11.15
C TYR A 308 11.19 14.71 -11.28
N CYS A 309 12.49 15.01 -11.11
CA CYS A 309 12.98 16.38 -11.33
C CYS A 309 12.86 16.79 -12.80
N LYS A 310 12.95 15.85 -13.74
CA LYS A 310 12.71 16.10 -15.16
C LYS A 310 11.22 16.25 -15.43
N TRP A 311 10.38 15.41 -14.85
CA TRP A 311 8.92 15.45 -15.03
C TRP A 311 8.31 16.77 -14.54
N ASP A 312 8.76 17.24 -13.38
CA ASP A 312 8.26 18.47 -12.74
C ASP A 312 9.03 19.74 -13.17
N ASN A 313 9.97 19.63 -14.12
CA ASN A 313 10.86 20.72 -14.57
C ASN A 313 11.58 21.42 -13.40
N ILE A 314 12.09 20.65 -12.44
CA ILE A 314 12.86 21.13 -11.30
C ILE A 314 14.33 21.29 -11.72
N PRO A 315 14.94 22.47 -11.56
CA PRO A 315 16.37 22.66 -11.82
C PRO A 315 17.24 21.68 -11.03
N LYS A 316 18.31 21.17 -11.65
CA LYS A 316 19.16 20.13 -11.05
C LYS A 316 19.79 20.55 -9.71
N ASP A 317 20.10 21.82 -9.56
CA ASP A 317 20.63 22.44 -8.32
C ASP A 317 19.59 22.54 -7.19
N GLN A 318 18.30 22.42 -7.51
CA GLN A 318 17.18 22.44 -6.57
C GLN A 318 16.56 21.05 -6.36
N CYS A 319 17.00 20.07 -7.15
CA CYS A 319 16.54 18.71 -7.08
C CYS A 319 17.11 18.02 -5.84
N TRP A 320 16.23 17.53 -4.96
CA TRP A 320 16.62 16.78 -3.77
C TRP A 320 15.88 15.46 -3.74
N ALA A 321 16.60 14.37 -3.49
CA ALA A 321 16.07 13.04 -3.19
C ALA A 321 16.59 12.58 -1.82
N LEU A 322 15.77 11.81 -1.09
CA LEU A 322 16.14 11.25 0.20
C LEU A 322 17.39 10.36 0.07
N ARG A 323 18.41 10.63 0.90
CA ARG A 323 19.65 9.84 0.99
C ARG A 323 19.78 9.16 2.33
N CYS A 324 19.59 7.85 2.34
CA CYS A 324 19.68 7.05 3.54
C CYS A 324 21.15 6.76 3.87
N PRO A 325 21.64 7.04 5.09
CA PRO A 325 22.99 6.70 5.49
C PRO A 325 23.29 5.21 5.31
N THR A 326 24.56 4.86 5.11
CA THR A 326 24.98 3.46 5.17
C THR A 326 24.79 2.95 6.58
N SER A 327 23.99 1.90 6.73
CA SER A 327 23.69 1.31 8.03
C SER A 327 23.38 -0.18 7.87
N SER A 328 23.55 -0.97 8.94
CA SER A 328 23.14 -2.38 8.88
C SER A 328 21.62 -2.57 8.79
N TYR A 329 20.83 -1.50 8.85
CA TYR A 329 19.37 -1.55 8.66
C TYR A 329 18.99 -1.33 7.19
N ASP A 330 19.61 -0.36 6.50
CA ASP A 330 19.40 -0.15 5.08
C ASP A 330 20.19 -1.15 4.21
N ASP A 331 21.34 -1.60 4.73
CA ASP A 331 22.31 -2.50 4.10
C ASP A 331 22.55 -3.72 5.03
N PRO A 332 21.54 -4.59 5.24
CA PRO A 332 21.69 -5.74 6.12
C PRO A 332 22.76 -6.72 5.61
N PRO A 333 23.42 -7.48 6.51
CA PRO A 333 24.41 -8.50 6.11
C PRO A 333 23.87 -9.55 5.12
N TYR A 334 22.55 -9.74 5.12
CA TYR A 334 21.82 -10.56 4.16
C TYR A 334 20.74 -9.69 3.51
N ASN A 335 20.77 -9.55 2.19
CA ASN A 335 19.74 -8.82 1.44
C ASN A 335 18.69 -9.80 0.89
N PRO A 336 17.49 -9.91 1.50
CA PRO A 336 16.44 -10.80 1.01
C PRO A 336 15.85 -10.33 -0.34
N LEU A 337 16.14 -9.10 -0.77
CA LEU A 337 15.56 -8.48 -1.96
C LEU A 337 16.48 -8.55 -3.19
N GLU A 338 17.57 -9.34 -3.14
CA GLU A 338 18.50 -9.49 -4.25
C GLU A 338 17.80 -9.92 -5.54
N LYS A 339 16.90 -10.92 -5.47
CA LYS A 339 16.08 -11.36 -6.62
C LYS A 339 15.14 -10.29 -7.15
N SER A 340 14.80 -9.34 -6.29
CA SER A 340 13.99 -8.19 -6.63
C SER A 340 14.76 -7.06 -7.32
N GLU A 341 16.07 -7.21 -7.50
CA GLU A 341 16.98 -6.16 -7.98
C GLU A 341 16.87 -4.87 -7.13
N SER A 342 16.67 -5.02 -5.82
CA SER A 342 16.67 -3.90 -4.89
C SER A 342 17.99 -3.92 -4.10
N PRO A 343 18.95 -3.04 -4.43
CA PRO A 343 20.28 -3.07 -3.83
C PRO A 343 20.27 -2.68 -2.35
N ARG A 344 19.31 -1.85 -1.94
CA ARG A 344 19.10 -1.41 -0.55
C ARG A 344 17.64 -1.58 -0.18
N LEU A 345 17.34 -1.77 1.10
CA LEU A 345 15.94 -1.88 1.55
C LEU A 345 15.18 -0.58 1.29
N SER A 346 15.84 0.58 1.41
CA SER A 346 15.24 1.90 1.21
C SER A 346 15.04 2.33 -0.24
N THR A 347 15.47 1.54 -1.24
CA THR A 347 15.15 1.82 -2.65
C THR A 347 13.65 2.07 -2.80
N MET A 348 13.19 3.20 -3.32
CA MET A 348 11.75 3.53 -3.48
C MET A 348 10.90 3.59 -2.18
N THR A 349 11.51 3.80 -1.01
CA THR A 349 10.80 4.01 0.27
C THR A 349 11.65 4.86 1.23
N LEU A 350 11.21 5.03 2.47
CA LEU A 350 11.92 5.71 3.54
C LEU A 350 13.15 4.92 4.01
N CYS A 351 14.04 5.58 4.73
CA CYS A 351 15.20 4.90 5.30
C CYS A 351 14.80 4.00 6.47
N MET A 352 15.50 2.88 6.63
CA MET A 352 15.09 1.85 7.57
C MET A 352 15.25 2.24 9.03
N GLU A 353 16.08 3.25 9.33
CA GLU A 353 16.24 3.79 10.69
C GLU A 353 15.24 4.89 11.07
N SER A 354 14.34 5.31 10.17
CA SER A 354 13.23 6.19 10.55
C SER A 354 12.43 5.60 11.71
N ILE A 355 11.96 6.45 12.62
CA ILE A 355 11.33 6.02 13.87
C ILE A 355 9.82 6.24 13.79
N GLN A 356 9.07 5.18 14.07
CA GLN A 356 7.61 5.16 14.18
C GLN A 356 7.17 4.78 15.59
N GLY A 357 5.95 5.15 15.97
CA GLY A 357 5.41 5.05 17.31
C GLY A 357 6.14 5.93 18.35
N GLU A 358 5.79 5.73 19.61
CA GLU A 358 6.28 6.54 20.73
C GLU A 358 6.42 5.72 22.02
N GLY A 359 7.26 6.23 22.95
CA GLY A 359 7.50 5.60 24.25
C GLY A 359 7.94 4.14 24.13
N ASN A 360 7.26 3.25 24.86
CA ASN A 360 7.56 1.81 24.87
C ASN A 360 7.13 1.08 23.58
N LYS A 361 6.46 1.77 22.65
CA LYS A 361 6.03 1.25 21.35
C LYS A 361 6.70 2.03 20.21
N SER A 362 8.00 2.31 20.37
CA SER A 362 8.81 2.92 19.32
C SER A 362 9.46 1.82 18.48
N TYR A 363 9.31 1.90 17.17
CA TYR A 363 9.79 0.93 16.19
C TYR A 363 10.68 1.62 15.15
N ARG A 364 11.64 0.89 14.60
CA ARG A 364 12.34 1.33 13.38
C ARG A 364 11.49 0.97 12.17
N HIS A 365 11.54 1.78 11.14
CA HIS A 365 10.89 1.49 9.86
C HIS A 365 11.33 0.13 9.30
N TYR A 366 12.57 -0.31 9.58
CA TYR A 366 13.08 -1.65 9.32
C TYR A 366 12.13 -2.80 9.71
N ASP A 367 11.45 -2.68 10.86
CA ASP A 367 10.58 -3.74 11.40
C ASP A 367 9.12 -3.60 10.95
N VAL A 368 8.68 -2.36 10.70
CA VAL A 368 7.26 -2.02 10.48
C VAL A 368 6.97 -1.46 9.09
N HIS A 369 7.93 -1.47 8.16
CA HIS A 369 7.77 -0.98 6.79
C HIS A 369 6.56 -1.64 6.11
N SER A 370 6.54 -2.97 6.07
CA SER A 370 5.46 -3.76 5.46
C SER A 370 4.10 -3.65 6.20
N LEU A 371 4.04 -2.87 7.29
CA LEU A 371 2.83 -2.62 8.06
C LEU A 371 2.29 -1.20 7.84
N TYR A 372 2.93 -0.36 7.03
CA TYR A 372 2.54 1.03 6.86
C TYR A 372 1.12 1.16 6.28
N GLY A 373 0.87 0.61 5.08
CA GLY A 373 -0.46 0.61 4.47
C GLY A 373 -1.51 -0.08 5.33
N TRP A 374 -1.16 -1.19 5.99
CA TRP A 374 -2.02 -1.85 6.97
C TRP A 374 -2.44 -0.92 8.12
N SER A 375 -1.48 -0.18 8.68
CA SER A 375 -1.73 0.74 9.80
C SER A 375 -2.58 1.96 9.39
N GLN A 376 -2.41 2.46 8.16
CA GLN A 376 -3.24 3.51 7.56
C GLN A 376 -4.66 3.03 7.28
N THR A 377 -4.82 1.79 6.80
CA THR A 377 -6.12 1.23 6.40
C THR A 377 -7.13 1.27 7.54
N LEU A 378 -6.71 0.90 8.75
CA LEU A 378 -7.55 0.91 9.94
C LEU A 378 -8.12 2.32 10.22
N ALA A 379 -7.26 3.34 10.24
CA ALA A 379 -7.68 4.72 10.49
C ALA A 379 -8.58 5.26 9.36
N THR A 380 -8.28 4.90 8.12
CA THR A 380 -9.05 5.33 6.95
C THR A 380 -10.45 4.73 6.94
N LYS A 381 -10.59 3.46 7.33
CA LYS A 381 -11.89 2.79 7.43
C LYS A 381 -12.79 3.49 8.44
N GLU A 382 -12.27 3.77 9.63
CA GLU A 382 -12.98 4.53 10.67
C GLU A 382 -13.35 5.94 10.19
N ALA A 383 -12.42 6.63 9.52
CA ALA A 383 -12.63 7.96 8.99
C ALA A 383 -13.74 8.00 7.94
N ALA A 384 -13.74 7.06 6.99
CA ALA A 384 -14.72 6.99 5.91
C ALA A 384 -16.14 6.70 6.43
N GLU A 385 -16.28 5.82 7.43
CA GLU A 385 -17.57 5.55 8.08
C GLU A 385 -18.04 6.73 8.93
N SER A 386 -17.13 7.40 9.64
CA SER A 386 -17.43 8.59 10.42
C SER A 386 -17.86 9.76 9.54
N ALA A 387 -17.21 9.94 8.39
CA ALA A 387 -17.50 11.00 7.44
C ALA A 387 -18.86 10.78 6.73
N THR A 388 -19.12 9.56 6.28
CA THR A 388 -20.32 9.24 5.49
C THR A 388 -21.53 8.88 6.36
N GLY A 389 -21.33 8.51 7.63
CA GLY A 389 -22.37 7.98 8.51
C GLY A 389 -22.93 6.62 8.08
N THR A 390 -22.24 5.94 7.15
CA THR A 390 -22.67 4.66 6.57
C THR A 390 -21.49 3.72 6.44
N ARG A 391 -21.77 2.45 6.12
CA ARG A 391 -20.73 1.53 5.69
C ARG A 391 -20.08 2.04 4.41
N SER A 392 -18.83 2.45 4.52
CA SER A 392 -18.01 2.93 3.40
C SER A 392 -17.10 1.83 2.85
N LEU A 393 -16.55 2.07 1.65
CA LEU A 393 -15.54 1.24 1.00
C LEU A 393 -14.18 1.92 1.11
N VAL A 394 -13.17 1.18 1.55
CA VAL A 394 -11.76 1.57 1.45
C VAL A 394 -11.05 0.58 0.53
N ILE A 395 -10.29 1.08 -0.43
CA ILE A 395 -9.46 0.31 -1.33
C ILE A 395 -8.00 0.69 -1.04
N SER A 396 -7.14 -0.28 -0.69
CA SER A 396 -5.73 -0.03 -0.31
C SER A 396 -4.75 -0.76 -1.22
N ARG A 397 -3.63 -0.11 -1.58
CA ARG A 397 -2.58 -0.75 -2.37
C ARG A 397 -1.76 -1.71 -1.53
N SER A 398 -1.01 -1.19 -0.55
CA SER A 398 -0.24 -2.02 0.36
C SER A 398 -1.15 -2.76 1.34
N THR A 399 -0.87 -4.05 1.53
CA THR A 399 -1.62 -4.95 2.39
C THR A 399 -0.70 -5.88 3.17
N TYR A 400 -1.17 -6.34 4.33
CA TYR A 400 -0.55 -7.35 5.20
C TYR A 400 -1.64 -8.31 5.69
N PRO A 401 -1.35 -9.52 6.20
CA PRO A 401 -2.34 -10.35 6.87
C PRO A 401 -3.23 -9.54 7.82
N SER A 402 -4.55 -9.69 7.69
CA SER A 402 -5.64 -8.92 8.31
C SER A 402 -6.09 -7.62 7.64
N SER A 403 -5.42 -7.12 6.59
CA SER A 403 -5.88 -5.93 5.84
C SER A 403 -7.32 -6.05 5.32
N GLY A 404 -7.74 -7.24 4.89
CA GLY A 404 -9.09 -7.52 4.40
C GLY A 404 -10.21 -7.26 5.41
N ASN A 405 -9.90 -7.15 6.70
CA ASN A 405 -10.85 -6.75 7.74
C ASN A 405 -11.31 -5.29 7.62
N TYR A 406 -10.60 -4.48 6.82
CA TYR A 406 -10.83 -3.03 6.77
C TYR A 406 -10.90 -2.50 5.34
N SER A 407 -10.30 -3.16 4.35
CA SER A 407 -10.30 -2.73 2.95
C SER A 407 -10.43 -3.86 1.95
N GLY A 408 -10.82 -3.49 0.72
CA GLY A 408 -10.50 -4.25 -0.48
C GLY A 408 -9.12 -3.86 -1.04
N HIS A 409 -8.74 -4.50 -2.14
CA HIS A 409 -7.47 -4.29 -2.82
C HIS A 409 -7.64 -4.41 -4.35
N TRP A 410 -6.75 -3.77 -5.11
CA TRP A 410 -6.62 -3.95 -6.56
C TRP A 410 -5.15 -4.28 -6.88
N LEU A 411 -4.92 -5.08 -7.91
CA LEU A 411 -3.60 -5.65 -8.24
C LEU A 411 -2.59 -4.64 -8.83
N GLY A 412 -2.81 -3.35 -8.61
CA GLY A 412 -1.91 -2.28 -8.99
C GLY A 412 -1.80 -1.97 -10.48
N ASP A 413 -0.63 -1.45 -10.85
CA ASP A 413 -0.36 -0.74 -12.10
C ASP A 413 -0.01 -1.71 -13.25
N ASN A 414 -0.99 -2.53 -13.60
CA ASN A 414 -0.86 -3.47 -14.71
C ASN A 414 -0.71 -2.77 -16.06
N ARG A 415 -0.39 -3.56 -17.09
CA ARG A 415 -0.30 -3.06 -18.47
C ARG A 415 -1.47 -3.57 -19.30
N SER A 416 -1.84 -2.81 -20.33
CA SER A 416 -2.83 -3.25 -21.34
C SER A 416 -2.25 -4.31 -22.29
N GLN A 417 -1.87 -5.46 -21.75
CA GLN A 417 -1.29 -6.58 -22.48
C GLN A 417 -2.01 -7.89 -22.13
N TRP A 418 -1.97 -8.87 -23.05
CA TRP A 418 -2.61 -10.17 -22.85
C TRP A 418 -2.14 -10.93 -21.59
N PRO A 419 -0.84 -10.95 -21.24
CA PRO A 419 -0.40 -11.63 -20.02
C PRO A 419 -1.03 -11.05 -18.75
N ASP A 420 -1.24 -9.73 -18.67
CA ASP A 420 -1.82 -9.06 -17.50
C ASP A 420 -3.26 -9.52 -17.23
N LEU A 421 -4.04 -9.83 -18.29
CA LEU A 421 -5.38 -10.41 -18.14
C LEU A 421 -5.35 -11.83 -17.52
N HIS A 422 -4.35 -12.64 -17.88
CA HIS A 422 -4.18 -13.96 -17.27
C HIS A 422 -3.70 -13.84 -15.81
N ARG A 423 -2.71 -12.97 -15.58
CA ARG A 423 -2.13 -12.71 -14.25
C ARG A 423 -3.17 -12.15 -13.28
N SER A 424 -4.15 -11.38 -13.74
CA SER A 424 -5.21 -10.88 -12.86
C SER A 424 -6.09 -11.99 -12.27
N ILE A 425 -6.29 -13.10 -12.98
CA ILE A 425 -7.03 -14.25 -12.46
C ILE A 425 -6.25 -14.88 -11.30
N ILE A 426 -4.94 -15.04 -11.47
CA ILE A 426 -4.06 -15.61 -10.44
C ILE A 426 -4.03 -14.71 -9.20
N GLY A 427 -3.78 -13.41 -9.38
CA GLY A 427 -3.76 -12.45 -8.28
C GLY A 427 -5.09 -12.45 -7.50
N MET A 428 -6.24 -12.42 -8.19
CA MET A 428 -7.55 -12.48 -7.53
C MET A 428 -7.75 -13.77 -6.73
N LEU A 429 -7.31 -14.93 -7.24
CA LEU A 429 -7.37 -16.19 -6.51
C LEU A 429 -6.45 -16.20 -5.28
N GLU A 430 -5.28 -15.58 -5.37
CA GLU A 430 -4.34 -15.47 -4.25
C GLU A 430 -4.87 -14.53 -3.16
N PHE A 431 -5.45 -13.39 -3.53
CA PHE A 431 -6.07 -12.48 -2.57
C PHE A 431 -7.29 -13.10 -1.87
N ASN A 432 -8.03 -14.00 -2.53
CA ASN A 432 -9.01 -14.85 -1.84
C ASN A 432 -8.37 -15.73 -0.75
N LEU A 433 -7.19 -16.32 -1.00
CA LEU A 433 -6.44 -17.07 0.03
C LEU A 433 -5.96 -16.16 1.16
N PHE A 434 -5.56 -14.92 0.84
CA PHE A 434 -5.10 -13.92 1.80
C PHE A 434 -6.22 -13.28 2.63
N GLY A 435 -7.48 -13.68 2.40
CA GLY A 435 -8.63 -13.15 3.13
C GLY A 435 -9.02 -11.74 2.70
N ILE A 436 -8.88 -11.43 1.40
CA ILE A 436 -9.26 -10.16 0.77
C ILE A 436 -10.04 -10.48 -0.53
N PRO A 437 -11.33 -10.84 -0.43
CA PRO A 437 -12.16 -11.27 -1.56
C PRO A 437 -12.72 -10.12 -2.41
#